data_AF-A0A2S9GKQ4-F1
#
_entry.id   AF-A0A2S9GKQ4-F1
#
_cell.length_a   1.000
_cell.length_b   1.000
_cell.length_c   1.000
_cell.angle_alpha   90.00
_cell.angle_beta   90.00
_cell.angle_gamma   90.00
#
_symmetry.space_group_name_H-M   'P 1'
#
loop_
_entity.id
_entity.type
_entity.pdbx_description
1 polymer ?
#
loop_
_entity_poly.entity_id
_entity_poly.type
_entity_poly.pdbx_seq_one_letter_code
_entity_poly.pdbx_strand_id
1 'polypeptide(L)' 'MTDLYDVINRRRDTRREFTGAPIEDDVLQRVLLAAHAAPSVGMSQPWDFVLVRSPD' A
#
# COMPACT_ATOMS: atom_id res chain seq x y z
N MET A 1 19.68 -2.05 -8.35
CA MET A 1 18.80 -0.95 -7.93
C MET A 1 17.60 -0.98 -8.87
N THR A 2 16.43 -1.34 -8.38
CA THR A 2 15.21 -1.38 -9.21
C THR A 2 14.68 0.05 -9.31
N ASP A 3 14.63 0.60 -10.52
CA ASP A 3 14.10 1.94 -10.77
C ASP A 3 12.56 1.95 -10.64
N LEU A 4 11.98 3.12 -10.35
CA LEU A 4 10.54 3.31 -10.15
C LEU A 4 9.72 2.71 -11.31
N TYR A 5 10.13 2.98 -12.55
CA TYR A 5 9.40 2.49 -13.73
C TYR A 5 9.53 0.98 -13.93
N ASP A 6 10.65 0.38 -13.52
CA ASP A 6 10.81 -1.08 -13.54
C ASP A 6 9.87 -1.74 -12.52
N VAL A 7 9.76 -1.19 -11.30
CA VAL A 7 8.82 -1.66 -10.28
C VAL A 7 7.37 -1.60 -10.78
N ILE A 8 6.96 -0.46 -11.35
CA ILE A 8 5.59 -0.26 -11.85
C ILE A 8 5.24 -1.28 -12.95
N ASN A 9 6.16 -1.56 -13.86
CA ASN A 9 5.94 -2.47 -14.99
C ASN A 9 5.99 -3.95 -14.60
N ARG A 10 6.69 -4.30 -13.52
CA ARG A 10 6.77 -5.68 -13.00
C ARG A 10 5.59 -6.08 -12.11
N ARG A 11 4.71 -5.16 -11.73
CA ARG A 11 3.60 -5.46 -10.81
C ARG A 11 2.76 -6.66 -11.28
N ARG A 12 2.48 -7.57 -10.36
CA ARG A 12 1.61 -8.74 -10.53
C ARG A 12 0.69 -8.83 -9.32
N ASP A 13 -0.53 -9.24 -9.58
CA ASP A 13 -1.50 -9.55 -8.54
C ASP A 13 -1.10 -10.86 -7.85
N THR A 14 -0.97 -10.84 -6.52
CA THR A 14 -0.61 -11.99 -5.67
C THR A 14 -1.81 -12.33 -4.81
N ARG A 15 -2.30 -13.57 -4.85
CA ARG A 15 -3.60 -13.92 -4.22
C ARG A 15 -3.50 -15.00 -3.15
N ARG A 16 -2.52 -15.89 -3.23
CA ARG A 16 -2.43 -17.08 -2.36
C ARG A 16 -1.05 -17.31 -1.77
N GLU A 17 -0.09 -16.49 -2.15
CA GLU A 17 1.34 -16.67 -1.86
C GLU A 17 1.80 -15.75 -0.71
N PHE A 18 1.04 -15.73 0.39
CA PHE A 18 1.36 -14.96 1.60
C PHE A 18 1.88 -15.89 2.70
N THR A 19 2.90 -15.44 3.43
CA THR A 19 3.50 -16.21 4.53
C THR A 19 2.67 -16.17 5.83
N GLY A 20 1.70 -15.25 5.90
CA GLY A 20 0.93 -14.98 7.12
C GLY A 20 1.68 -14.15 8.17
N ALA A 21 2.96 -13.80 7.93
CA ALA A 21 3.70 -12.90 8.81
C ALA A 21 3.10 -11.47 8.73
N PRO A 22 3.01 -10.75 9.86
CA PRO A 22 2.58 -9.36 9.85
C PRO A 22 3.57 -8.49 9.07
N ILE A 23 3.08 -7.38 8.53
CA ILE A 23 3.92 -6.32 7.96
C ILE A 23 4.41 -5.46 9.13
N GLU A 24 5.70 -5.13 9.15
CA GLU A 24 6.27 -4.20 10.12
C GLU A 24 5.56 -2.83 10.05
N ASP A 25 5.30 -2.24 11.22
CA ASP A 25 4.47 -1.03 11.31
C ASP A 25 5.07 0.16 10.53
N ASP A 26 6.40 0.30 10.48
CA ASP A 26 7.08 1.37 9.76
C ASP A 26 6.93 1.25 8.24
N VAL A 27 6.98 0.02 7.72
CA VAL A 27 6.73 -0.29 6.31
C VAL A 27 5.27 0.03 5.97
N LEU A 28 4.34 -0.41 6.80
CA LEU A 28 2.91 -0.13 6.61
C LEU A 28 2.63 1.37 6.59
N GLN A 29 3.21 2.12 7.54
CA GLN A 29 3.07 3.58 7.59
C GLN A 29 3.59 4.24 6.32
N ARG A 30 4.74 3.83 5.79
CA ARG A 30 5.30 4.38 4.54
C ARG A 30 4.38 4.16 3.33
N VAL A 31 3.73 3.00 3.25
CA VAL A 31 2.77 2.68 2.18
C VAL A 31 1.52 3.57 2.28
N LEU A 32 0.95 3.70 3.48
CA LEU A 32 -0.24 4.52 3.70
C LEU A 32 0.04 6.01 3.46
N LEU A 33 1.20 6.52 3.88
CA LEU A 33 1.62 7.89 3.60
C LEU A 33 1.76 8.15 2.09
N ALA A 34 2.34 7.21 1.34
CA ALA A 34 2.43 7.33 -0.11
C ALA A 34 1.04 7.34 -0.78
N ALA A 35 0.09 6.57 -0.25
CA ALA A 35 -1.29 6.55 -0.74
C ALA A 35 -2.01 7.89 -0.47
N HIS A 36 -1.83 8.48 0.72
CA HIS A 36 -2.38 9.81 1.03
C HIS A 36 -1.77 10.94 0.19
N ALA A 37 -0.50 10.81 -0.22
CA ALA A 37 0.16 11.78 -1.07
C ALA A 37 -0.36 11.80 -2.53
N ALA A 38 -1.23 10.85 -2.91
CA ALA A 38 -1.82 10.82 -4.24
C ALA A 38 -2.68 12.08 -4.51
N PRO A 39 -2.65 12.62 -5.73
CA PRO A 39 -3.43 13.80 -6.07
C PRO A 39 -4.93 13.54 -5.93
N SER A 40 -5.68 14.55 -5.47
CA SER A 40 -7.14 14.49 -5.35
C SER A 40 -7.79 15.71 -5.98
N VAL A 41 -9.02 15.55 -6.46
CA VAL A 41 -9.80 16.66 -7.03
C VAL A 41 -10.05 17.71 -5.95
N GLY A 42 -9.67 18.95 -6.21
CA GLY A 42 -9.91 20.07 -5.29
C GLY A 42 -9.28 19.91 -3.90
N MET A 43 -8.22 19.10 -3.76
CA MET A 43 -7.59 18.77 -2.46
C MET A 43 -8.53 18.09 -1.45
N SER A 44 -9.60 17.46 -1.95
CA SER A 44 -10.61 16.80 -1.12
C SER A 44 -10.07 15.63 -0.30
N GLN A 45 -8.99 14.98 -0.75
CA GLN A 45 -8.37 13.81 -0.11
C GLN A 45 -9.43 12.79 0.36
N PRO A 46 -10.31 12.29 -0.52
CA PRO A 46 -11.52 11.55 -0.14
C PRO A 46 -11.23 10.08 0.25
N TRP A 47 -10.02 9.79 0.69
CA TRP A 47 -9.54 8.46 1.02
C TRP A 47 -9.56 8.26 2.53
N ASP A 48 -10.17 7.17 2.97
CA ASP A 48 -10.05 6.64 4.33
C ASP A 48 -9.53 5.20 4.25
N PHE A 49 -8.51 4.89 5.06
CA PHE A 49 -7.87 3.57 5.08
C PHE A 49 -8.17 2.89 6.41
N VAL A 50 -8.94 1.81 6.35
CA VAL A 50 -9.23 0.97 7.52
C VAL A 50 -8.26 -0.21 7.56
N LEU A 51 -7.53 -0.32 8.66
CA LEU A 51 -6.63 -1.45 8.89
C LEU A 51 -7.34 -2.55 9.68
N VAL A 52 -7.68 -3.64 9.00
CA VAL A 52 -8.26 -4.84 9.63
C VAL A 52 -7.14 -5.76 10.08
N ARG A 53 -7.01 -5.96 11.40
CA ARG A 53 -6.04 -6.89 12.01
C ARG A 53 -6.70 -8.11 12.63
N SER A 54 -7.99 -8.01 12.96
CA SER A 54 -8.80 -9.12 13.47
C SER A 54 -9.16 -10.08 12.34
N PRO A 55 -9.01 -11.39 12.53
CA PRO A 55 -9.53 -12.38 11.58
C PRO A 55 -11.06 -12.56 11.68
N ASP A 56 -11.67 -12.09 12.77
CA ASP A 56 -13.11 -12.12 13.03
C ASP A 56 -13.81 -10.82 12.61
#